data_AF-A0A926LMI7-F1
#
_entry.id   AF-A0A926LMI7-F1
#
_cell.length_a   1.000
_cell.length_b   1.000
_cell.length_c   1.000
_cell.angle_alpha   90.00
_cell.angle_beta   90.00
_cell.angle_gamma   90.00
#
_symmetry.space_group_name_H-M   'P 1'
#
loop_
_entity.id
_entity.type
_entity.pdbx_description
1 polymer ?
#
loop_
_entity_poly.entity_id
_entity_poly.type
_entity_poly.pdbx_seq_one_letter_code
_entity_poly.pdbx_strand_id
1 'polypeptide(L)'
;MGSLVVRHPFHPLAGRRLVVLFTKRRAGATVFVCASGVSRSVTLLREWTDRAEEPAGHRLSAEGLSAARALIDALVSRRAGTDEGGS
;
A
#
# COMPACT_ATOMS: atom_id res chain seq x y z
N MET A 1 -20.07 15.30 0.97
CA MET A 1 -18.82 15.34 0.18
C MET A 1 -17.89 16.34 0.84
N GLY A 2 -16.71 15.90 1.28
CA GLY A 2 -15.75 16.73 2.03
C GLY A 2 -14.39 16.79 1.34
N SER A 3 -13.32 16.98 2.11
CA SER A 3 -11.95 16.93 1.61
C SER A 3 -11.26 15.60 1.94
N LEU A 4 -10.13 15.34 1.28
CA LEU A 4 -9.23 14.22 1.57
C LEU A 4 -7.79 14.70 1.58
N VAL A 5 -6.89 13.93 2.20
CA VAL A 5 -5.44 14.17 2.18
C VAL A 5 -4.78 13.16 1.25
N VAL A 6 -3.88 13.62 0.39
CA VAL A 6 -3.05 12.72 -0.43
C VAL A 6 -1.95 12.13 0.45
N ARG A 7 -1.91 10.80 0.58
CA ARG A 7 -0.92 10.08 1.41
C ARG A 7 0.17 9.36 0.61
N HIS A 8 -0.02 9.15 -0.69
CA HIS A 8 0.97 8.42 -1.48
C HIS A 8 2.29 9.22 -1.60
N PRO A 9 3.44 8.68 -1.18
CA PRO A 9 4.69 9.44 -1.03
C PRO A 9 5.25 9.95 -2.36
N PHE A 10 4.93 9.29 -3.47
CA PHE A 10 5.41 9.68 -4.80
C PHE A 10 4.44 10.59 -5.57
N HIS A 11 3.35 11.04 -4.93
CA HIS A 11 2.42 11.97 -5.57
C HIS A 11 2.87 13.42 -5.35
N PRO A 12 2.89 14.29 -6.38
CA PRO A 12 3.32 15.70 -6.23
C PRO A 12 2.51 16.52 -5.22
N LEU A 13 1.29 16.06 -4.91
CA LEU A 13 0.39 16.70 -3.94
C LEU A 13 0.37 15.98 -2.58
N ALA A 14 1.34 15.10 -2.29
CA ALA A 14 1.44 14.40 -1.01
C ALA A 14 1.36 15.39 0.17
N GLY A 15 0.61 15.03 1.21
CA GLY A 15 0.34 15.86 2.38
C GLY A 15 -0.71 16.96 2.16
N ARG A 16 -1.11 17.26 0.93
CA ARG A 16 -2.10 18.31 0.65
C ARG A 16 -3.52 17.80 0.85
N ARG A 17 -4.38 18.67 1.39
CA ARG A 17 -5.82 18.47 1.50
C ARG A 17 -6.54 19.04 0.28
N LEU A 18 -7.37 18.24 -0.38
CA LEU A 18 -8.11 18.63 -1.59
C LEU A 18 -9.61 18.42 -1.41
N VAL A 19 -10.41 19.32 -1.99
CA VAL A 19 -11.87 19.22 -2.00
C VAL A 19 -12.30 18.19 -3.04
N VAL A 20 -13.14 17.22 -2.64
CA VAL A 20 -13.69 16.23 -3.56
C VAL A 20 -14.86 16.84 -4.32
N LEU A 21 -14.74 16.90 -5.65
CA LEU A 21 -15.81 17.35 -6.55
C LEU A 21 -16.84 16.25 -6.77
N PHE A 22 -16.38 15.03 -7.10
CA PHE A 22 -17.22 13.86 -7.21
C PHE A 22 -16.41 12.56 -7.08
N THR A 23 -17.11 11.46 -6.85
CA THR A 23 -16.54 10.10 -6.77
C THR A 23 -17.05 9.29 -7.94
N LYS A 24 -16.18 8.47 -8.55
CA LYS A 24 -16.59 7.54 -9.60
C LYS A 24 -15.84 6.22 -9.51
N ARG A 25 -16.30 5.23 -10.26
CA ARG A 25 -15.60 3.96 -10.47
C ARG A 25 -14.84 4.02 -11.79
N ARG A 26 -13.61 3.50 -11.82
CA ARG A 26 -12.77 3.38 -13.02
C ARG A 26 -12.01 2.06 -12.95
N ALA A 27 -12.19 1.18 -13.95
CA ALA A 27 -11.52 -0.12 -14.03
C ALA A 27 -11.56 -0.93 -12.71
N GLY A 28 -12.72 -0.99 -12.05
CA GLY A 28 -12.87 -1.70 -10.78
C GLY A 28 -12.28 -1.00 -9.54
N ALA A 29 -11.71 0.19 -9.67
CA ALA A 29 -11.22 1.00 -8.56
C ALA A 29 -12.13 2.21 -8.28
N THR A 30 -12.18 2.65 -7.01
CA THR A 30 -12.85 3.89 -6.61
C THR A 30 -11.86 5.02 -6.74
N VAL A 31 -12.25 6.07 -7.47
CA VAL A 31 -11.44 7.28 -7.64
C VAL A 31 -12.20 8.52 -7.19
N PHE A 32 -11.45 9.46 -6.64
CA PHE A 32 -11.94 10.79 -6.26
C PHE A 32 -11.44 11.82 -7.27
N VAL A 33 -12.35 12.59 -7.84
CA VAL A 33 -12.00 13.77 -8.65
C VAL A 33 -11.99 14.96 -7.72
N CYS A 34 -10.82 15.60 -7.57
CA CYS A 34 -10.58 16.65 -6.59
C CYS A 34 -10.19 17.96 -7.26
N ALA A 35 -10.57 19.09 -6.68
CA ALA A 35 -10.13 20.40 -7.14
C ALA A 35 -8.61 20.56 -6.91
N SER A 36 -7.87 21.02 -7.93
CA SER A 36 -6.42 21.20 -7.90
C SER A 36 -6.00 22.56 -8.50
N GLY A 37 -6.73 23.61 -8.15
CA GLY A 37 -6.54 24.98 -8.63
C GLY A 37 -7.75 25.52 -9.38
N VAL A 38 -7.65 26.74 -9.90
CA VAL A 38 -8.73 27.37 -10.68
C VAL A 38 -8.97 26.56 -11.94
N SER A 39 -10.17 26.00 -12.07
CA SER A 39 -10.62 25.18 -13.21
C SER A 39 -9.80 23.90 -13.49
N ARG A 40 -9.01 23.42 -12.52
CA ARG A 40 -8.25 22.16 -12.65
C ARG A 40 -8.77 21.11 -11.68
N SER A 41 -8.77 19.85 -12.15
CA SER A 41 -9.03 18.70 -11.29
C SER A 41 -7.93 17.65 -11.40
N VAL A 42 -7.78 16.87 -10.34
CA VAL A 42 -6.92 15.69 -10.29
C VAL A 42 -7.77 14.47 -9.93
N THR A 43 -7.50 13.34 -10.56
CA THR A 43 -8.13 12.07 -10.20
C THR A 43 -7.19 11.28 -9.30
N LEU A 44 -7.64 10.95 -8.10
CA LEU A 44 -6.87 10.20 -7.10
C LEU A 44 -7.51 8.84 -6.85
N LEU A 45 -6.67 7.80 -6.83
CA LEU A 45 -7.07 6.48 -6.35
C LEU A 45 -7.38 6.55 -4.85
N ARG A 46 -8.39 5.81 -4.39
CA ARG A 46 -8.74 5.78 -2.96
C ARG A 46 -7.54 5.37 -2.10
N GLU A 47 -6.75 4.38 -2.52
CA GLU A 47 -5.56 3.92 -1.80
C GLU A 47 -4.46 4.99 -1.65
N TRP A 48 -4.51 6.08 -2.42
CA TRP A 48 -3.53 7.17 -2.35
C TRP A 48 -3.93 8.28 -1.37
N THR A 49 -5.01 8.07 -0.61
CA THR A 49 -5.60 9.10 0.24
C THR A 49 -5.74 8.64 1.68
N ASP A 50 -6.07 9.56 2.59
CA ASP A 50 -6.50 9.27 3.96
C ASP A 50 -7.80 8.46 4.07
N ARG A 51 -8.44 8.14 2.93
CA ARG A 51 -9.60 7.25 2.84
C ARG A 51 -9.25 5.86 2.34
N ALA A 52 -7.97 5.57 2.13
CA ALA A 52 -7.51 4.20 1.97
C ALA A 52 -8.01 3.35 3.14
N GLU A 53 -8.27 2.08 2.89
CA GLU A 53 -8.43 1.15 4.00
C GLU A 53 -7.13 1.12 4.80
N GLU A 54 -7.24 1.09 6.13
CA GLU A 54 -6.06 1.04 6.99
C GLU A 54 -5.21 -0.17 6.57
N PRO A 55 -3.88 0.02 6.38
CA PRO A 55 -3.02 -1.10 6.08
C PRO A 55 -3.25 -2.20 7.10
N ALA A 56 -3.46 -3.44 6.65
CA ALA A 56 -3.55 -4.58 7.55
C ALA A 56 -2.36 -4.51 8.52
N GLY A 57 -2.63 -4.66 9.82
CA GLY A 57 -1.64 -4.49 10.90
C GLY A 57 -0.47 -5.49 10.87
N HIS A 58 -0.37 -6.29 9.81
CA HIS A 58 0.60 -7.36 9.60
C HIS A 58 1.57 -7.02 8.45
N ARG A 59 1.73 -5.74 8.08
CA ARG A 59 2.76 -5.36 7.12
C ARG A 59 4.14 -5.62 7.74
N LEU A 60 4.86 -6.59 7.18
CA LEU A 60 6.27 -6.77 7.47
C LEU A 60 7.05 -5.58 6.90
N SER A 61 8.02 -5.08 7.66
CA SER A 61 9.03 -4.18 7.09
C SER A 61 9.87 -4.93 6.06
N ALA A 62 10.63 -4.21 5.23
CA ALA A 62 11.55 -4.86 4.30
C ALA A 62 12.56 -5.75 5.04
N GLU A 63 13.03 -5.32 6.21
CA GLU A 63 13.88 -6.13 7.10
C GLU A 63 13.12 -7.33 7.66
N GLY A 64 11.88 -7.14 8.11
CA GLY A 64 11.04 -8.23 8.65
C GLY A 64 10.75 -9.31 7.61
N LEU A 65 10.51 -8.92 6.35
CA LEU A 65 10.33 -9.86 5.25
C LEU A 65 11.63 -10.62 4.92
N SER A 66 12.76 -9.91 4.93
CA SER A 66 14.08 -10.51 4.73
C SER A 66 14.43 -11.51 5.84
N ALA A 67 14.15 -11.16 7.10
CA ALA A 67 14.36 -12.04 8.25
C ALA A 67 13.46 -13.28 8.21
N ALA A 68 12.18 -13.11 7.83
CA ALA A 68 11.26 -14.24 7.69
C ALA A 68 11.75 -15.23 6.62
N ARG A 69 12.26 -14.74 5.49
CA ARG A 69 12.87 -15.58 4.45
C ARG A 69 14.06 -16.37 5.00
N ALA A 70 15.00 -15.69 5.65
CA ALA A 70 16.19 -16.34 6.20
C ALA A 70 15.84 -17.44 7.21
N LEU A 71 14.80 -17.22 8.03
CA LEU A 71 14.29 -18.23 8.96
C LEU A 71 13.73 -19.45 8.22
N ILE A 72 12.90 -19.24 7.18
CA ILE A 72 12.34 -20.34 6.37
C ILE A 72 13.47 -21.17 5.74
N ASP A 73 14.47 -20.50 5.15
CA ASP A 73 15.61 -21.17 4.53
C ASP A 73 16.36 -22.06 5.54
N ALA A 74 16.63 -21.54 6.74
CA ALA A 74 17.29 -22.30 7.82
C ALA A 74 16.46 -23.51 8.30
N LEU A 75 15.13 -23.38 8.38
CA LEU A 75 14.22 -24.47 8.73
C LEU A 75 14.24 -25.59 7.69
N VAL A 76 14.26 -25.23 6.40
CA VAL A 76 14.34 -26.18 5.29
C VAL A 76 15.69 -26.89 5.28
N SER A 77 16.80 -26.16 5.41
CA SER A 77 18.14 -26.76 5.46
C SER A 77 18.31 -27.73 6.63
N ARG A 78 17.74 -27.42 7.80
CA ARG A 78 17.78 -28.34 8.95
C ARG A 78 17.05 -29.64 8.67
N ARG A 79 15.91 -29.60 7.96
CA ARG A 79 15.14 -30.80 7.60
C ARG A 79 15.87 -31.67 6.57
N ALA A 80 16.58 -31.06 5.62
CA ALA A 80 17.39 -31.79 4.65
C ALA A 80 18.60 -32.49 5.29
N GLY A 81 19.22 -31.87 6.31
CA GLY A 81 20.35 -32.46 7.02
C GLY A 81 20.02 -33.65 7.93
N THR A 82 18.73 -33.91 8.20
CA THR A 82 18.30 -35.08 8.99
C THR A 82 18.11 -36.36 8.17
N ASP A 83 18.08 -36.28 6.83
CA ASP A 83 17.84 -37.44 5.96
C ASP A 83 19.14 -38.16 5.50
N GLU A 84 20.32 -37.57 5.72
CA GLU A 84 21.63 -38.10 5.27
C GLU A 84 22.37 -38.92 6.37
N GLY A 85 21.75 -39.16 7.54
CA GLY A 85 22.41 -39.71 8.73
C GLY A 85 22.01 -41.12 9.16
N GLY A 86 21.24 -41.86 8.35
CA GLY A 86 20.80 -43.23 8.67
C GLY A 86 21.53 -44.29 7.84
N SER A 87 22.56 -44.91 8.41
CA SER A 87 23.08 -46.23 8.01
C SER A 87 22.75 -47.25 9.08
#